data_AF-A0A1S6XXU7-F1
#
_entry.id   AF-A0A1S6XXU7-F1
#
_cell.length_a   1.000
_cell.length_b   1.000
_cell.length_c   1.000
_cell.angle_alpha   90.00
_cell.angle_beta   90.00
_cell.angle_gamma   90.00
#
_symmetry.space_group_name_H-M   'P 1'
#
loop_
_entity.id
_entity.type
_entity.pdbx_description
1 polymer ?
#
loop_
_entity_poly.entity_id
_entity_poly.type
_entity_poly.pdbx_seq_one_letter_code
_entity_poly.pdbx_strand_id
1 'polypeptide(L)'
;MKIPAIFPVLVMGLSSFFVSQQAMAHAHLKTAVPGDKAELTESPKQLALSFTESLEPSFSKAELKNADRDIIPTVSVTIRPPVQQAPVPGK
;
A
#
# COMPACT_ATOMS: atom_id res chain seq x y z
N MET A 1 21.25 29.91 -40.00
CA MET A 1 21.75 29.81 -38.61
C MET A 1 22.17 28.36 -38.37
N LYS A 2 23.40 28.10 -37.90
CA LYS A 2 23.89 26.75 -37.60
C LYS A 2 23.55 26.43 -36.13
N ILE A 3 22.66 25.47 -35.89
CA ILE A 3 22.32 25.03 -34.52
C ILE A 3 23.55 24.32 -33.95
N PRO A 4 24.10 24.77 -32.81
CA PRO A 4 25.28 24.16 -32.23
C PRO A 4 24.94 22.76 -31.69
N ALA A 5 25.82 21.79 -31.91
CA ALA A 5 25.60 20.37 -31.58
C ALA A 5 25.31 20.08 -30.10
N ILE A 6 25.55 21.05 -29.21
CA ILE A 6 25.21 21.03 -27.78
C ILE A 6 23.71 21.22 -27.51
N PHE A 7 22.97 21.87 -28.42
CA PHE A 7 21.54 22.11 -28.26
C PHE A 7 20.69 20.80 -28.25
N PRO A 8 20.86 19.86 -29.20
CA PRO A 8 20.13 18.60 -29.15
C PRO A 8 20.53 17.71 -27.97
N VAL A 9 21.79 17.74 -27.54
CA VAL A 9 22.26 16.98 -26.36
C VAL A 9 21.63 17.50 -25.07
N LEU A 10 21.53 18.82 -24.93
CA LEU A 10 20.87 19.44 -23.77
C LEU A 10 19.37 19.12 -23.74
N VAL A 11 18.69 19.22 -24.89
CA VAL A 11 17.26 18.89 -25.01
C VAL A 11 17.00 17.42 -24.70
N MET A 12 17.84 16.52 -25.22
CA MET A 12 17.73 15.08 -24.97
C MET A 12 18.07 14.72 -23.51
N GLY A 13 19.01 15.43 -22.88
CA GLY A 13 19.32 15.25 -21.46
C GLY A 13 18.19 15.73 -20.54
N LEU A 14 17.60 16.90 -20.82
CA LEU A 14 16.49 17.45 -20.05
C LEU A 14 15.21 16.62 -20.17
N SER A 15 14.92 16.07 -21.35
CA SER A 15 13.73 15.23 -21.56
C SER A 15 13.76 13.94 -20.73
N SER A 16 14.95 13.36 -20.46
CA SER A 16 15.10 12.17 -19.60
C SER A 16 14.54 12.36 -18.19
N PHE A 17 14.66 13.56 -17.60
CA PHE A 17 14.15 13.84 -16.25
C PHE A 17 12.62 13.83 -16.18
N PHE A 18 11.94 14.15 -17.29
CA PHE A 18 10.47 14.14 -17.36
C PHE A 18 9.88 12.73 -17.57
N VAL A 19 10.71 11.72 -17.87
CA VAL A 19 10.29 10.33 -18.06
C VAL A 19 10.40 9.52 -16.75
N SER A 20 11.06 10.06 -15.73
CA SER A 20 11.16 9.43 -14.41
C SER A 20 9.81 9.44 -13.70
N GLN A 21 9.04 8.36 -13.84
CA GLN A 21 7.82 8.17 -13.06
C GLN A 21 8.17 8.00 -11.58
N GLN A 22 7.45 8.69 -10.70
CA GLN A 22 7.52 8.45 -9.27
C GLN A 22 6.90 7.08 -8.98
N ALA A 23 7.74 6.06 -8.79
CA ALA A 23 7.29 4.79 -8.27
C ALA A 23 6.96 4.97 -6.77
N MET A 24 5.72 4.71 -6.37
CA MET A 24 5.33 4.59 -4.96
C MET A 24 5.94 3.29 -4.41
N ALA A 25 7.18 3.36 -3.95
CA ALA A 25 7.93 2.17 -3.55
C ALA A 25 7.46 1.54 -2.23
N HIS A 26 6.49 2.14 -1.54
CA HIS A 26 6.06 1.74 -0.22
C HIS A 26 4.54 1.61 -0.14
N ALA A 27 4.07 0.41 0.23
CA ALA A 27 2.68 0.14 0.54
C ALA A 27 2.34 0.72 1.92
N HIS A 28 1.69 1.88 1.95
CA HIS A 28 1.30 2.53 3.20
C HIS A 28 -0.04 1.99 3.68
N LEU A 29 -0.24 1.90 5.00
CA LEU A 29 -1.55 1.56 5.54
C LEU A 29 -2.54 2.67 5.21
N LYS A 30 -3.61 2.31 4.51
CA LYS A 30 -4.69 3.22 4.11
C LYS A 30 -5.85 3.16 5.10
N THR A 31 -6.29 1.96 5.47
CA THR A 31 -7.36 1.75 6.46
C THR A 31 -7.13 0.49 7.27
N ALA A 32 -7.65 0.49 8.50
CA ALA A 32 -7.70 -0.68 9.37
C ALA A 32 -9.13 -0.86 9.89
N VAL A 33 -9.58 -2.11 9.98
CA VAL A 33 -10.85 -2.49 10.60
C VAL A 33 -10.59 -3.69 11.52
N PRO A 34 -10.86 -3.57 12.83
CA PRO A 34 -11.23 -2.36 13.57
C PRO A 34 -10.20 -1.23 13.43
N GLY A 35 -10.66 0.02 13.59
CA GLY A 35 -9.79 1.20 13.51
C GLY A 35 -8.79 1.25 14.67
N ASP A 36 -7.73 2.06 14.50
CA ASP A 36 -6.80 2.31 15.60
C ASP A 36 -7.55 2.83 16.84
N LYS A 37 -7.20 2.28 18.02
CA LYS A 37 -7.82 2.57 19.31
C LYS A 37 -9.34 2.35 19.36
N ALA A 38 -9.91 1.54 18.48
CA ALA A 38 -11.31 1.17 18.56
C ALA A 38 -11.58 0.40 19.85
N GLU A 39 -12.55 0.87 20.65
CA GLU A 39 -13.10 0.13 21.76
C GLU A 39 -14.21 -0.78 21.24
N LEU A 40 -14.12 -2.07 21.54
CA LEU A 40 -15.07 -3.07 21.08
C LEU A 40 -15.72 -3.73 22.30
N THR A 41 -17.02 -3.95 22.21
CA THR A 41 -17.77 -4.69 23.23
C THR A 41 -17.54 -6.19 23.13
N GLU A 42 -17.02 -6.67 21.99
CA GLU A 42 -16.74 -8.09 21.71
C GLU A 42 -15.47 -8.23 20.87
N SER A 43 -14.83 -9.41 20.95
CA SER A 43 -13.63 -9.69 20.15
C SER A 43 -13.97 -9.84 18.66
N PRO A 44 -13.23 -9.17 17.75
CA PRO A 44 -13.47 -9.29 16.32
C PRO A 44 -13.00 -10.65 15.79
N LYS A 45 -13.75 -11.20 14.83
CA LYS A 45 -13.37 -12.47 14.17
C LYS A 45 -12.18 -12.33 13.21
N GLN A 46 -11.89 -11.13 12.73
CA GLN A 46 -10.81 -10.84 11.79
C GLN A 46 -10.32 -9.39 11.96
N LEU A 47 -9.07 -9.16 11.58
CA LEU A 47 -8.49 -7.83 11.38
C LEU A 47 -8.26 -7.63 9.89
N ALA A 48 -8.69 -6.49 9.34
CA ALA A 48 -8.52 -6.16 7.93
C ALA A 48 -7.67 -4.89 7.80
N LEU A 49 -6.54 -5.00 7.11
CA LEU A 49 -5.63 -3.89 6.81
C LEU A 49 -5.62 -3.68 5.29
N SER A 50 -5.93 -2.46 4.84
CA SER A 50 -5.85 -2.11 3.41
C SER A 50 -4.67 -1.18 3.19
N PHE A 51 -3.91 -1.42 2.13
CA PHE A 51 -2.70 -0.67 1.81
C PHE A 51 -2.90 0.16 0.52
N THR A 52 -2.07 1.17 0.33
CA THR A 52 -2.08 2.01 -0.89
C THR A 52 -1.62 1.26 -2.13
N GLU A 53 -0.77 0.24 -1.94
CA GLU A 53 -0.22 -0.60 -2.99
C GLU A 53 -0.53 -2.07 -2.71
N SER A 54 -0.37 -2.91 -3.74
CA SER A 54 -0.50 -4.36 -3.59
C SER A 54 0.65 -4.92 -2.74
N LEU A 55 0.34 -5.94 -1.94
CA LEU A 55 1.31 -6.65 -1.13
C LEU A 55 1.64 -8.01 -1.75
N GLU A 56 2.92 -8.38 -1.71
CA GLU A 56 3.37 -9.71 -2.14
C GLU A 56 3.24 -10.71 -0.97
N PRO A 57 2.40 -11.76 -1.09
CA PRO A 57 2.12 -12.69 0.02
C PRO A 57 3.35 -13.36 0.61
N SER A 58 4.32 -13.75 -0.21
CA SER A 58 5.52 -14.44 0.28
C SER A 58 6.46 -13.55 1.09
N PHE A 59 6.36 -12.23 0.95
CA PHE A 59 7.23 -11.25 1.61
C PHE A 59 6.52 -10.37 2.65
N SER A 60 5.22 -10.58 2.84
CA SER A 60 4.42 -9.81 3.79
C SER A 60 4.10 -10.66 5.02
N LYS A 61 4.33 -10.10 6.21
CA LYS A 61 4.06 -10.78 7.49
C LYS A 61 3.33 -9.84 8.45
N ALA A 62 2.50 -10.41 9.30
CA ALA A 62 1.81 -9.69 10.37
C ALA A 62 1.81 -10.54 11.64
N GLU A 63 2.06 -9.90 12.79
CA GLU A 63 1.99 -10.50 14.12
C GLU A 63 0.91 -9.78 14.93
N LEU A 64 0.05 -10.54 15.61
CA LEU A 64 -0.88 -9.98 16.58
C LEU A 64 -0.25 -10.09 17.98
N LYS A 65 -0.25 -9.00 18.74
CA LYS A 65 0.29 -8.96 20.11
C LYS A 65 -0.76 -8.50 21.12
N ASN A 66 -0.71 -9.05 22.32
CA ASN A 66 -1.51 -8.56 23.45
C ASN A 66 -0.87 -7.31 24.09
N ALA A 67 -1.49 -6.80 25.16
CA ALA A 67 -0.97 -5.65 25.91
C ALA A 67 0.42 -5.89 26.52
N ASP A 68 0.72 -7.15 26.88
CA ASP A 68 2.00 -7.58 27.45
C ASP A 68 3.09 -7.83 26.38
N ARG A 69 2.74 -7.64 25.10
CA ARG A 69 3.57 -7.87 23.90
C ARG A 69 3.81 -9.34 23.53
N ASP A 70 3.08 -10.26 24.13
CA ASP A 70 3.08 -11.66 23.72
C ASP A 70 2.39 -11.84 22.38
N ILE A 71 2.94 -12.73 21.54
CA ILE A 71 2.35 -13.06 20.24
C ILE A 71 1.10 -13.92 20.46
N ILE A 72 -0.04 -13.44 19.95
CA ILE A 72 -1.28 -14.20 19.88
C ILE A 72 -1.27 -15.02 18.59
N PRO A 73 -1.36 -16.37 18.65
CA PRO A 73 -1.43 -17.20 17.45
C PRO A 73 -2.63 -16.84 16.58
N THR A 74 -2.40 -16.60 15.30
CA THR A 74 -3.45 -16.39 14.30
C THR A 74 -3.57 -17.64 13.43
N VAL A 75 -4.80 -17.99 13.06
CA VAL A 75 -5.07 -19.21 12.28
C VAL A 75 -4.58 -19.05 10.84
N SER A 76 -4.82 -17.89 10.23
CA SER A 76 -4.47 -17.61 8.84
C SER A 76 -4.24 -16.12 8.60
N VAL A 77 -3.27 -15.79 7.74
CA VAL A 77 -3.07 -14.45 7.17
C VAL A 77 -3.25 -14.55 5.66
N THR A 78 -4.22 -13.82 5.12
CA THR A 78 -4.55 -13.86 3.69
C THR A 78 -4.47 -12.46 3.11
N ILE A 79 -3.77 -12.33 1.98
CA ILE A 79 -3.78 -11.11 1.16
C ILE A 79 -4.87 -11.27 0.12
N ARG A 80 -5.86 -10.38 0.16
CA ARG A 80 -6.89 -10.31 -0.87
C ARG A 80 -6.45 -9.28 -1.92
N PRO A 81 -6.64 -9.56 -3.22
CA PRO A 81 -6.51 -8.53 -4.24
C PRO A 81 -7.45 -7.37 -3.92
N PRO A 82 -7.20 -6.16 -4.47
CA PRO A 82 -8.17 -5.08 -4.40
C PRO A 82 -9.52 -5.61 -4.90
N VAL A 83 -10.50 -5.68 -4.00
CA VAL A 83 -11.88 -5.84 -4.43
C VAL A 83 -12.17 -4.55 -5.18
N GLN A 84 -12.31 -4.63 -6.50
CA GLN A 84 -12.93 -3.56 -7.27
C GLN A 84 -14.25 -3.30 -6.56
N GLN A 85 -14.33 -2.19 -5.82
CA GLN A 85 -15.42 -1.94 -4.87
C GLN A 85 -16.72 -2.24 -5.60
N ALA A 86 -17.41 -3.31 -5.21
CA ALA A 86 -18.76 -3.54 -5.71
C ALA A 86 -19.56 -2.28 -5.39
N PRO A 87 -20.42 -1.78 -6.31
CA PRO A 87 -21.27 -0.65 -6.03
C PRO A 87 -21.93 -0.84 -4.67
N VAL A 88 -21.78 0.14 -3.78
CA VAL A 88 -22.52 0.17 -2.53
C VAL A 88 -24.00 0.10 -2.90
N PRO A 89 -24.75 -0.94 -2.53
CA PRO A 89 -26.19 -0.96 -2.77
C PRO A 89 -26.81 0.12 -1.88
N GLY A 90 -27.42 1.13 -2.50
CA GLY A 90 -28.20 2.15 -1.80
C GLY A 90 -27.40 3.37 -1.34
N LYS A 91 -27.07 4.24 -2.28
CA LYS A 91 -27.38 5.68 -2.16
C LYS A 91 -28.06 6.12 -3.44
#